data_AF-A0A3P6RBE3-F1
#
_entry.id   AF-A0A3P6RBE3-F1
#
_cell.length_a   1.000
_cell.length_b   1.000
_cell.length_c   1.000
_cell.angle_alpha   90.00
_cell.angle_beta   90.00
_cell.angle_gamma   90.00
#
_symmetry.space_group_name_H-M   'P 1'
#
loop_
_entity.id
_entity.type
_entity.pdbx_description
1 polymer ?
#
loop_
_entity_poly.entity_id
_entity_poly.type
_entity_poly.pdbx_seq_one_letter_code
_entity_poly.pdbx_strand_id
1 'polypeptide(L)'
;MRASGHSAEQSYFQNGDLIAYQIAFDLYENASQQFNTQVLNTYAGLHQPSTSLPVTAYFRALIDYKLFSAAPKEEKMEVTPSQTSAEPKEGQQQEQPQAESKPEAKSEEKPTEEPSSPMARLKAILRGEETIKQHMQFLIKNNHTDMLILKEMKDCVRTATAHNATLMANGLMHLGTTCDDFLRDNLDWISKATNWNKFNAVATLGLIHKGHESAAMKLLEPYLPKTEADQFGFKEGGSLYALGLIHANHGTEDCIKYLREQLAAAQTSAVRHGACLGLGLAAMGTQNQDVVYLQLRDALYLDDAVSGEAAGLAMGLVMVGSLNSAAFQDMVQYICDTQHDKIQ
;
A
#
# COMPACT_ATOMS: atom_id res chain seq x y z
N MET A 1 17.30 19.77 50.10
CA MET A 1 16.68 18.48 49.74
C MET A 1 15.69 18.56 48.56
N ARG A 2 15.85 19.48 47.59
CA ARG A 2 14.94 19.57 46.41
C ARG A 2 15.61 19.25 45.06
N ALA A 3 16.89 18.85 45.06
CA ALA A 3 17.66 18.58 43.83
C ALA A 3 17.64 17.10 43.39
N SER A 4 17.16 16.18 44.23
CA SER A 4 17.12 14.73 43.93
C SER A 4 15.86 14.26 43.21
N GLY A 5 14.85 15.12 43.03
CA GLY A 5 13.59 14.79 42.33
C GLY A 5 13.69 14.86 40.81
N HIS A 6 14.39 15.87 40.26
CA HIS A 6 14.51 16.07 38.81
C HIS A 6 15.31 14.96 38.10
N SER A 7 16.32 14.39 38.76
CA SER A 7 17.09 13.28 38.18
C SER A 7 16.31 11.97 38.14
N ALA A 8 15.36 11.77 39.06
CA ALA A 8 14.51 10.58 39.09
C ALA A 8 13.39 10.68 38.05
N GLU A 9 12.74 11.85 37.92
CA GLU A 9 11.74 12.08 36.87
C GLU A 9 12.32 11.92 35.47
N GLN A 10 13.51 12.47 35.19
CA GLN A 10 14.18 12.26 33.89
C GLN A 10 14.52 10.79 33.60
N SER A 11 14.88 10.00 34.62
CA SER A 11 15.14 8.56 34.45
C SER A 11 13.86 7.74 34.19
N TYR A 12 12.72 8.15 34.77
CA TYR A 12 11.41 7.54 34.50
C TYR A 12 10.90 7.87 33.09
N PHE A 13 11.08 9.10 32.62
CA PHE A 13 10.73 9.49 31.25
C PHE A 13 11.59 8.76 30.20
N GLN A 14 12.89 8.54 30.45
CA GLN A 14 13.74 7.71 29.57
C GLN A 14 13.28 6.25 29.46
N ASN A 15 12.73 5.68 30.54
CA ASN A 15 12.18 4.32 30.50
C ASN A 15 10.80 4.25 29.82
N GLY A 16 9.99 5.31 29.92
CA GLY A 16 8.67 5.38 29.30
C GLY A 16 8.74 5.30 27.76
N ASP A 17 9.67 6.03 27.15
CA ASP A 17 9.85 6.04 25.69
C ASP A 17 10.32 4.68 25.16
N LEU A 18 11.25 4.03 25.87
CA LEU A 18 11.77 2.71 25.47
C LEU A 18 10.68 1.62 25.54
N ILE A 19 9.89 1.64 26.62
CA ILE A 19 8.74 0.72 26.78
C ILE A 19 7.70 0.99 25.68
N ALA A 20 7.43 2.26 25.36
CA ALA A 20 6.50 2.62 24.29
C ALA A 20 6.98 2.10 22.92
N TYR A 21 8.27 2.22 22.61
CA TYR A 21 8.83 1.64 21.38
C TYR A 21 8.73 0.12 21.35
N GLN A 22 9.01 -0.56 22.47
CA GLN A 22 8.90 -2.02 22.53
C GLN A 22 7.46 -2.49 22.28
N ILE A 23 6.48 -1.81 22.87
CA ILE A 23 5.06 -2.10 22.64
C ILE A 23 4.69 -1.82 21.18
N ALA A 24 5.19 -0.74 20.59
CA ALA A 24 4.91 -0.42 19.19
C ALA A 24 5.48 -1.44 18.21
N PHE A 25 6.69 -1.95 18.44
CA PHE A 25 7.26 -3.04 17.64
C PHE A 25 6.45 -4.32 17.78
N ASP A 26 6.10 -4.71 19.00
CA ASP A 26 5.28 -5.90 19.26
C ASP A 26 3.90 -5.79 18.59
N LEU A 27 3.29 -4.61 18.67
CA LEU A 27 2.01 -4.34 18.04
C LEU A 27 2.10 -4.42 16.51
N TYR A 28 3.14 -3.84 15.92
CA TYR A 28 3.35 -3.89 14.48
C TYR A 28 3.53 -5.34 13.98
N GLU A 29 4.28 -6.17 14.70
CA GLU A 29 4.55 -7.57 14.29
C GLU A 29 3.37 -8.51 14.53
N ASN A 30 2.64 -8.35 15.63
CA ASN A 30 1.68 -9.35 16.10
C ASN A 30 0.20 -8.94 15.95
N ALA A 31 -0.11 -7.64 15.83
CA ALA A 31 -1.49 -7.20 15.68
C ALA A 31 -1.97 -7.22 14.22
N SER A 32 -3.29 -7.25 14.03
CA SER A 32 -3.87 -7.17 12.70
C SER A 32 -3.67 -5.79 12.07
N GLN A 33 -3.60 -5.73 10.74
CA GLN A 33 -3.46 -4.47 10.00
C GLN A 33 -4.57 -3.47 10.35
N GLN A 34 -5.80 -3.96 10.52
CA GLN A 34 -6.94 -3.17 10.95
C GLN A 34 -6.70 -2.54 12.32
N PHE A 35 -6.21 -3.33 13.29
CA PHE A 35 -5.94 -2.84 14.64
C PHE A 35 -4.84 -1.78 14.64
N ASN A 36 -3.74 -2.04 13.93
CA ASN A 36 -2.64 -1.09 13.78
C ASN A 36 -3.09 0.24 13.15
N THR A 37 -3.95 0.16 12.13
CA THR A 37 -4.54 1.36 11.50
C THR A 37 -5.42 2.14 12.48
N GLN A 38 -6.24 1.47 13.29
CA GLN A 38 -7.07 2.13 14.31
C GLN A 38 -6.24 2.78 15.40
N VAL A 39 -5.17 2.11 15.86
CA VAL A 39 -4.23 2.66 16.84
C VAL A 39 -3.54 3.89 16.27
N LEU A 40 -3.04 3.83 15.04
CA LEU A 40 -2.42 4.96 14.34
C LEU A 40 -3.37 6.15 14.20
N ASN A 41 -4.62 5.91 13.80
CA ASN A 41 -5.64 6.96 13.64
C ASN A 41 -6.03 7.58 14.99
N THR A 42 -6.21 6.75 16.02
CA THR A 42 -6.52 7.23 17.38
C THR A 42 -5.35 8.06 17.94
N TYR A 43 -4.13 7.55 17.77
CA TYR A 43 -2.91 8.25 18.18
C TYR A 43 -2.74 9.58 17.44
N ALA A 44 -3.00 9.61 16.13
CA ALA A 44 -3.00 10.84 15.35
C ALA A 44 -4.07 11.83 15.86
N GLY A 45 -5.27 11.37 16.17
CA GLY A 45 -6.36 12.20 16.70
C GLY A 45 -6.07 12.80 18.09
N LEU A 46 -5.39 12.06 18.96
CA LEU A 46 -4.99 12.54 20.30
C LEU A 46 -3.88 13.61 20.26
N HIS A 47 -3.09 13.63 19.18
CA HIS A 47 -1.91 14.48 19.06
C HIS A 47 -1.97 15.50 17.92
N GLN A 48 -3.12 15.61 17.24
CA GLN A 48 -3.41 16.80 16.46
C GLN A 48 -3.47 18.02 17.41
N PRO A 49 -2.84 19.15 17.07
CA PRO A 49 -3.00 20.39 17.81
C PRO A 49 -4.43 20.91 17.61
N SER A 50 -5.39 20.34 18.34
CA SER A 50 -6.72 20.90 18.46
C SER A 50 -6.74 21.84 19.66
N THR A 51 -6.98 23.10 19.35
CA THR A 51 -7.50 24.08 20.31
C THR A 51 -8.68 23.48 21.07
N SER A 52 -8.56 23.47 22.40
CA SER A 52 -9.58 23.17 23.43
C SER A 52 -10.21 21.77 23.49
N LEU A 53 -9.72 20.92 24.40
CA LEU A 53 -10.33 20.60 25.71
C LEU A 53 -9.44 19.59 26.46
N PRO A 54 -9.36 19.62 27.81
CA PRO A 54 -8.46 18.76 28.57
C PRO A 54 -8.79 17.27 28.43
N VAL A 55 -7.73 16.46 28.25
CA VAL A 55 -7.70 14.99 28.13
C VAL A 55 -8.53 14.24 29.20
N THR A 56 -8.77 14.88 30.35
CA THR A 56 -9.61 14.35 31.44
C THR A 56 -11.11 14.27 31.12
N ALA A 57 -11.61 15.02 30.14
CA ALA A 57 -13.03 14.98 29.75
C ALA A 57 -13.36 13.73 28.90
N TYR A 58 -12.42 13.28 28.05
CA TYR A 58 -12.64 12.16 27.15
C TYR A 58 -12.71 10.81 27.88
N PHE A 59 -11.82 10.60 28.85
CA PHE A 59 -11.86 9.40 29.71
C PHE A 59 -13.11 9.35 30.60
N ARG A 60 -13.63 10.51 31.02
CA ARG A 60 -14.85 10.57 31.84
C ARG A 60 -16.10 10.24 31.02
N ALA A 61 -16.18 10.72 29.78
CA ALA A 61 -17.28 10.41 28.86
C ALA A 61 -17.37 8.91 28.52
N LEU A 62 -16.22 8.22 28.39
CA LEU A 62 -16.18 6.77 28.14
C LEU A 62 -16.64 5.92 29.34
N ILE A 63 -16.42 6.41 30.57
CA ILE A 63 -16.91 5.75 31.79
C ILE A 63 -18.41 5.99 31.96
N ASP A 64 -18.88 7.22 31.69
CA ASP A 64 -20.29 7.57 31.82
C ASP A 64 -21.17 6.85 30.78
N TYR A 65 -20.66 6.57 29.57
CA TYR A 65 -21.38 5.84 28.52
C TYR A 65 -21.69 4.38 28.89
N LYS A 66 -20.85 3.72 29.70
CA LYS A 66 -21.07 2.31 30.11
C LYS A 66 -22.11 2.16 31.23
N LEU A 67 -22.53 3.23 31.89
CA LEU A 67 -23.50 3.15 33.00
C LEU A 67 -24.97 3.35 32.59
N PHE A 68 -25.27 3.84 31.38
CA PHE A 68 -26.63 4.19 30.96
C PHE A 68 -27.05 3.54 29.64
N SER A 69 -26.92 2.21 29.57
CA SER A 69 -27.50 1.40 28.49
C SER A 69 -28.67 0.58 29.04
N ALA A 70 -29.86 1.20 29.08
CA ALA A 70 -31.14 0.50 29.14
C ALA A 70 -32.15 1.21 28.22
N ALA A 71 -32.35 0.58 27.05
CA ALA A 71 -33.44 0.57 26.06
C ALA A 71 -34.61 1.62 26.05
N PRO A 72 -35.24 1.82 24.87
CA PRO A 72 -35.70 3.13 24.37
C PRO A 72 -37.23 3.34 24.38
N LYS A 73 -37.68 4.59 24.13
CA LYS A 73 -39.05 4.89 23.66
C LYS A 73 -39.07 6.02 22.61
N GLU A 74 -39.92 5.77 21.61
CA GLU A 74 -40.26 6.54 20.41
C GLU A 74 -41.05 7.83 20.72
N GLU A 75 -40.91 8.89 19.92
CA GLU A 75 -42.05 9.64 19.34
C GLU A 75 -41.63 10.65 18.24
N LYS A 76 -42.63 11.24 17.57
CA LYS A 76 -42.76 11.47 16.12
C LYS A 76 -42.41 12.87 15.60
N MET A 77 -42.22 12.87 14.27
CA MET A 77 -42.30 13.93 13.25
C MET A 77 -43.09 15.20 13.57
N GLU A 78 -42.59 16.34 13.08
CA GLU A 78 -43.40 17.26 12.24
C GLU A 78 -42.50 18.12 11.33
N VAL A 79 -43.01 18.43 10.13
CA VAL A 79 -42.27 18.90 8.95
C VAL A 79 -42.84 20.25 8.46
N THR A 80 -41.94 21.12 7.98
CA THR A 80 -42.11 22.16 6.91
C THR A 80 -42.93 23.44 7.20
N PRO A 81 -42.86 24.53 6.37
CA PRO A 81 -42.02 24.75 5.16
C PRO A 81 -41.44 26.17 4.90
N SER A 82 -40.63 26.25 3.82
CA SER A 82 -40.52 27.34 2.81
C SER A 82 -39.70 28.61 3.17
N GLN A 83 -38.93 29.26 2.29
CA GLN A 83 -38.85 29.26 0.82
C GLN A 83 -37.66 30.13 0.31
N THR A 84 -37.04 29.73 -0.83
CA THR A 84 -36.48 30.53 -1.97
C THR A 84 -35.41 31.64 -1.72
N SER A 85 -34.41 31.94 -2.57
CA SER A 85 -34.12 31.65 -3.98
C SER A 85 -32.75 32.27 -4.42
N ALA A 86 -32.14 31.65 -5.44
CA ALA A 86 -31.42 32.25 -6.59
C ALA A 86 -30.02 32.89 -6.48
N GLU A 87 -29.03 32.18 -7.05
CA GLU A 87 -27.89 32.64 -7.88
C GLU A 87 -28.36 33.41 -9.16
N PRO A 88 -27.53 33.95 -10.10
CA PRO A 88 -26.11 33.67 -10.40
C PRO A 88 -25.25 34.89 -10.86
N LYS A 89 -23.95 34.66 -11.16
CA LYS A 89 -23.34 34.99 -12.47
C LYS A 89 -21.84 34.64 -12.58
N GLU A 90 -21.55 33.91 -13.65
CA GLU A 90 -20.24 33.67 -14.28
C GLU A 90 -19.67 34.92 -15.00
N GLY A 91 -18.36 34.92 -15.27
CA GLY A 91 -17.71 35.82 -16.23
C GLY A 91 -16.19 35.59 -16.34
N GLN A 92 -15.75 35.16 -17.53
CA GLN A 92 -14.42 34.64 -17.92
C GLN A 92 -13.37 35.72 -18.29
N GLN A 93 -12.16 35.22 -18.63
CA GLN A 93 -11.05 35.76 -19.46
C GLN A 93 -9.82 36.30 -18.71
N GLN A 94 -8.58 36.23 -19.18
CA GLN A 94 -7.77 35.33 -20.04
C GLN A 94 -6.35 35.98 -20.07
N GLU A 95 -5.31 35.18 -20.34
CA GLU A 95 -3.99 35.55 -20.91
C GLU A 95 -2.81 36.07 -20.05
N GLN A 96 -1.67 35.37 -20.25
CA GLN A 96 -0.28 35.67 -19.87
C GLN A 96 0.35 36.71 -20.84
N PRO A 97 1.58 37.21 -20.59
CA PRO A 97 2.76 36.53 -21.15
C PRO A 97 4.05 36.54 -20.28
N GLN A 98 4.99 35.69 -20.69
CA GLN A 98 6.30 35.32 -20.15
C GLN A 98 7.35 36.45 -20.05
N ALA A 99 8.35 36.27 -19.17
CA ALA A 99 9.73 36.69 -19.39
C ALA A 99 10.73 35.76 -18.67
N GLU A 100 11.78 35.39 -19.40
CA GLU A 100 12.84 34.42 -19.06
C GLU A 100 13.89 34.95 -18.07
N SER A 101 14.49 34.06 -17.26
CA SER A 101 15.94 34.06 -17.00
C SER A 101 16.43 32.74 -16.39
N LYS A 102 17.47 32.16 -17.01
CA LYS A 102 18.37 31.08 -16.54
C LYS A 102 19.61 31.74 -15.88
N PRO A 103 20.61 30.99 -15.36
CA PRO A 103 20.60 29.78 -14.52
C PRO A 103 21.59 29.93 -13.33
N GLU A 104 21.42 29.27 -12.17
CA GLU A 104 22.56 29.15 -11.24
C GLU A 104 22.53 27.93 -10.29
N ALA A 105 23.66 27.21 -10.33
CA ALA A 105 24.38 26.48 -9.30
C ALA A 105 23.69 25.42 -8.42
N LYS A 106 24.27 24.21 -8.51
CA LYS A 106 24.17 23.09 -7.58
C LYS A 106 24.43 23.54 -6.12
N SER A 107 23.55 23.15 -5.22
CA SER A 107 23.87 22.95 -3.80
C SER A 107 23.61 21.49 -3.45
N GLU A 108 24.71 20.77 -3.16
CA GLU A 108 24.67 19.45 -2.53
C GLU A 108 24.06 19.60 -1.13
N GLU A 109 22.83 19.10 -0.94
CA GLU A 109 22.25 18.96 0.40
C GLU A 109 22.88 17.75 1.10
N LYS A 110 23.70 18.04 2.12
CA LYS A 110 23.99 17.08 3.19
C LYS A 110 22.67 16.76 3.92
N PRO A 111 22.39 15.50 4.29
CA PRO A 111 21.20 15.18 5.06
C PRO A 111 21.33 15.79 6.45
N THR A 112 20.49 16.78 6.74
CA THR A 112 20.23 17.28 8.08
C THR A 112 19.59 16.17 8.91
N GLU A 113 20.32 15.64 9.89
CA GLU A 113 19.75 14.86 10.98
C GLU A 113 18.86 15.79 11.81
N GLU A 114 17.55 15.76 11.58
CA GLU A 114 16.60 16.37 12.52
C GLU A 114 16.40 15.45 13.72
N PRO A 115 16.35 16.00 14.96
CA PRO A 115 15.97 15.22 16.13
C PRO A 115 14.48 14.97 16.02
N SER A 116 14.10 13.85 15.39
CA SER A 116 12.71 13.40 15.39
C SER A 116 12.26 13.30 16.85
N SER A 117 11.18 14.02 17.18
CA SER A 117 10.57 13.93 18.51
C SER A 117 10.28 12.46 18.81
N PRO A 118 10.34 12.01 20.09
CA PRO A 118 10.01 10.63 20.45
C PRO A 118 8.67 10.17 19.85
N MET A 119 7.75 11.13 19.74
CA MET A 119 6.46 11.01 19.07
C MET A 119 6.49 10.60 17.61
N ALA A 120 7.37 11.25 16.83
CA ALA A 120 7.52 10.98 15.41
C ALA A 120 8.15 9.59 15.19
N ARG A 121 9.09 9.19 16.06
CA ARG A 121 9.68 7.85 16.03
C ARG A 121 8.66 6.78 16.33
N LEU A 122 7.84 6.98 17.37
CA LEU A 122 6.77 6.03 17.72
C LEU A 122 5.79 5.84 16.56
N LYS A 123 5.42 6.92 15.87
CA LYS A 123 4.56 6.86 14.68
C LYS A 123 5.23 6.09 13.53
N ALA A 124 6.52 6.32 13.28
CA ALA A 124 7.27 5.60 12.24
C ALA A 124 7.37 4.09 12.55
N ILE A 125 7.55 3.71 13.82
CA ILE A 125 7.57 2.31 14.27
C ILE A 125 6.19 1.67 14.07
N LEU A 126 5.11 2.32 14.53
CA LEU A 126 3.74 1.81 14.38
C LEU A 126 3.31 1.66 12.92
N ARG A 127 3.85 2.48 12.02
CA ARG A 127 3.65 2.35 10.57
C ARG A 127 4.47 1.22 9.94
N GLY A 128 5.49 0.71 10.63
CA GLY A 128 6.40 -0.31 10.11
C GLY A 128 7.59 0.21 9.31
N GLU A 129 7.69 1.53 9.08
CA GLU A 129 8.75 2.13 8.25
C GLU A 129 10.14 1.75 8.75
N GLU A 130 10.35 1.79 10.07
CA GLU A 130 11.65 1.44 10.67
C GLU A 130 11.90 -0.09 10.68
N THR A 131 10.87 -0.89 10.96
CA THR A 131 10.99 -2.36 10.95
C THR A 131 11.37 -2.89 9.58
N ILE A 132 10.69 -2.42 8.53
CA ILE A 132 10.97 -2.80 7.13
C ILE A 132 12.37 -2.38 6.74
N LYS A 133 12.76 -1.15 7.05
CA LYS A 133 14.09 -0.61 6.73
C LYS A 133 15.21 -1.43 7.38
N GLN A 134 15.08 -1.74 8.67
CA GLN A 134 16.09 -2.54 9.38
C GLN A 134 16.13 -3.97 8.87
N HIS A 135 14.98 -4.58 8.60
CA HIS A 135 14.88 -5.91 8.00
C HIS A 135 15.54 -5.96 6.61
N MET A 136 15.26 -4.98 5.76
CA MET A 136 15.89 -4.86 4.44
C MET A 136 17.41 -4.69 4.55
N GLN A 137 17.90 -3.83 5.45
CA GLN A 137 19.34 -3.68 5.68
C GLN A 137 20.01 -4.99 6.15
N PHE A 138 19.31 -5.75 7.00
CA PHE A 138 19.76 -7.07 7.43
C PHE A 138 19.86 -8.04 6.25
N LEU A 139 18.85 -8.10 5.38
CA LEU A 139 18.83 -8.97 4.21
C LEU A 139 19.89 -8.60 3.17
N ILE A 140 20.09 -7.30 2.92
CA ILE A 140 21.14 -6.80 2.01
C ILE A 140 22.53 -7.21 2.52
N LYS A 141 22.79 -7.05 3.82
CA LYS A 141 24.11 -7.34 4.41
C LYS A 141 24.38 -8.83 4.56
N ASN A 142 23.37 -9.64 4.83
CA ASN A 142 23.48 -11.08 5.02
C ASN A 142 22.98 -11.87 3.80
N ASN A 143 23.19 -11.34 2.60
CA ASN A 143 22.88 -12.05 1.38
C ASN A 143 23.95 -13.13 1.11
N HIS A 144 23.54 -14.40 1.22
CA HIS A 144 24.37 -15.58 0.97
C HIS A 144 23.91 -16.38 -0.26
N THR A 145 23.32 -15.70 -1.24
CA THR A 145 22.90 -16.32 -2.50
C THR A 145 24.10 -16.75 -3.34
N ASP A 146 24.01 -17.92 -3.97
CA ASP A 146 25.04 -18.45 -4.86
C ASP A 146 24.64 -18.23 -6.33
N MET A 147 25.41 -17.38 -7.01
CA MET A 147 25.21 -17.06 -8.42
C MET A 147 25.57 -18.18 -9.38
N LEU A 148 26.37 -19.16 -8.95
CA LEU A 148 26.67 -20.32 -9.78
C LEU A 148 25.42 -21.16 -10.02
N ILE A 149 24.59 -21.36 -8.99
CA ILE A 149 23.35 -22.12 -9.09
C ILE A 149 22.42 -21.50 -10.13
N LEU A 150 22.23 -20.18 -10.11
CA LEU A 150 21.37 -19.51 -11.10
C LEU A 150 21.93 -19.58 -12.52
N LYS A 151 23.26 -19.53 -12.68
CA LYS A 151 23.92 -19.70 -13.99
C LYS A 151 23.67 -21.11 -14.53
N GLU A 152 23.89 -22.15 -13.73
CA GLU A 152 23.61 -23.54 -14.12
C GLU A 152 22.14 -23.78 -14.42
N MET A 153 21.22 -23.22 -13.61
CA MET A 153 19.78 -23.28 -13.87
C MET A 153 19.44 -22.66 -15.22
N LYS A 154 19.91 -21.45 -15.50
CA LYS A 154 19.72 -20.75 -16.78
C LYS A 154 20.25 -21.58 -17.96
N ASP A 155 21.44 -22.16 -17.83
CA ASP A 155 22.06 -22.97 -18.88
C ASP A 155 21.28 -24.26 -19.18
N CYS A 156 20.46 -24.73 -18.25
CA CYS A 156 19.55 -25.87 -18.43
C CYS A 156 18.19 -25.48 -19.05
N VAL A 157 17.85 -24.19 -19.13
CA VAL A 157 16.53 -23.75 -19.63
C VAL A 157 16.41 -24.01 -21.13
N ARG A 158 15.41 -24.80 -21.51
CA ARG A 158 15.03 -25.08 -22.91
C ARG A 158 13.56 -24.78 -23.23
N THR A 159 12.74 -24.54 -22.21
CA THR A 159 11.29 -24.35 -22.35
C THR A 159 10.85 -23.03 -21.72
N ALA A 160 9.72 -22.49 -22.19
CA ALA A 160 9.12 -21.29 -21.62
C ALA A 160 8.73 -21.47 -20.14
N THR A 161 8.33 -22.67 -19.74
CA THR A 161 8.02 -23.00 -18.34
C THR A 161 9.27 -22.96 -17.46
N ALA A 162 10.38 -23.54 -17.93
CA ALA A 162 11.65 -23.52 -17.20
C ALA A 162 12.24 -22.09 -17.10
N HIS A 163 12.01 -21.25 -18.11
CA HIS A 163 12.35 -19.83 -18.04
C HIS A 163 11.60 -19.14 -16.89
N ASN A 164 10.27 -19.32 -16.81
CA ASN A 164 9.47 -18.75 -15.73
C ASN A 164 9.87 -19.31 -14.35
N ALA A 165 10.12 -20.62 -14.26
CA ALA A 165 10.58 -21.24 -13.02
C ALA A 165 11.92 -20.67 -12.53
N THR A 166 12.86 -20.40 -13.45
CA THR A 166 14.16 -19.80 -13.12
C THR A 166 14.01 -18.36 -12.63
N LEU A 167 13.12 -17.57 -13.27
CA LEU A 167 12.79 -16.22 -12.80
C LEU A 167 12.19 -16.23 -11.39
N MET A 168 11.22 -17.10 -11.13
CA MET A 168 10.61 -17.23 -9.81
C MET A 168 11.61 -17.69 -8.76
N ALA A 169 12.47 -18.66 -9.09
CA ALA A 169 13.54 -19.10 -8.19
C ALA A 169 14.50 -17.95 -7.85
N ASN A 170 14.91 -17.16 -8.84
CA ASN A 170 15.71 -15.95 -8.62
C ASN A 170 14.99 -14.95 -7.71
N GLY A 171 13.72 -14.63 -7.98
CA GLY A 171 12.94 -13.71 -7.14
C GLY A 171 12.82 -14.16 -5.68
N LEU A 172 12.65 -15.46 -5.44
CA LEU A 172 12.57 -16.04 -4.09
C LEU A 172 13.93 -16.07 -3.38
N MET A 173 15.01 -16.43 -4.09
CA MET A 173 16.37 -16.42 -3.53
C MET A 173 16.80 -15.00 -3.11
N HIS A 174 16.37 -13.99 -3.87
CA HIS A 174 16.76 -12.58 -3.66
C HIS A 174 15.69 -11.73 -2.98
N LEU A 175 14.65 -12.34 -2.38
CA LEU A 175 13.53 -11.63 -1.76
C LEU A 175 14.01 -10.55 -0.77
N GLY A 176 13.67 -9.29 -1.02
CA GLY A 176 14.03 -8.15 -0.15
C GLY A 176 15.53 -7.83 -0.07
N THR A 177 16.39 -8.49 -0.85
CA THR A 177 17.84 -8.22 -0.87
C THR A 177 18.21 -7.08 -1.80
N THR A 178 17.28 -6.60 -2.64
CA THR A 178 17.51 -5.55 -3.67
C THR A 178 18.60 -5.87 -4.71
N CYS A 179 19.15 -7.08 -4.68
CA CYS A 179 20.19 -7.55 -5.58
C CYS A 179 19.54 -8.12 -6.85
N ASP A 180 19.52 -7.32 -7.91
CA ASP A 180 18.95 -7.66 -9.22
C ASP A 180 20.03 -7.97 -10.29
N ASP A 181 21.26 -8.24 -9.85
CA ASP A 181 22.44 -8.48 -10.71
C ASP A 181 22.18 -9.57 -11.75
N PHE A 182 21.58 -10.71 -11.33
CA PHE A 182 21.22 -11.77 -12.26
C PHE A 182 20.28 -11.29 -13.38
N LEU A 183 19.33 -10.39 -13.09
CA LEU A 183 18.43 -9.87 -14.12
C LEU A 183 19.16 -8.92 -15.07
N ARG A 184 20.04 -8.06 -14.55
CA ARG A 184 20.82 -7.09 -15.32
C ARG A 184 21.82 -7.76 -16.26
N ASP A 185 22.51 -8.79 -15.77
CA ASP A 185 23.49 -9.55 -16.55
C ASP A 185 22.84 -10.37 -17.67
N ASN A 186 21.53 -10.61 -17.59
CA ASN A 186 20.80 -11.52 -18.49
C ASN A 186 19.61 -10.85 -19.19
N LEU A 187 19.64 -9.53 -19.39
CA LEU A 187 18.54 -8.78 -20.04
C LEU A 187 18.14 -9.34 -21.42
N ASP A 188 19.12 -9.71 -22.25
CA ASP A 188 18.87 -10.31 -23.57
C ASP A 188 18.20 -11.69 -23.51
N TRP A 189 18.37 -12.39 -22.40
CA TRP A 189 17.70 -13.67 -22.17
C TRP A 189 16.27 -13.44 -21.69
N ILE A 190 16.08 -12.52 -20.75
CA ILE A 190 14.76 -12.16 -20.19
C ILE A 190 13.85 -11.54 -21.24
N SER A 191 14.40 -10.70 -22.13
CA SER A 191 13.64 -10.02 -23.18
C SER A 191 13.00 -10.98 -24.20
N LYS A 192 13.46 -12.24 -24.25
CA LYS A 192 12.85 -13.30 -25.07
C LYS A 192 11.54 -13.84 -24.49
N ALA A 193 11.20 -13.48 -23.25
CA ALA A 193 9.92 -13.87 -22.65
C ALA A 193 8.74 -13.22 -23.38
N THR A 194 7.72 -14.02 -23.66
CA THR A 194 6.49 -13.58 -24.35
C THR A 194 5.27 -13.73 -23.44
N ASN A 195 4.22 -12.94 -23.71
CA ASN A 195 2.93 -13.01 -23.01
C ASN A 195 3.06 -12.93 -21.47
N TRP A 196 2.43 -13.84 -20.74
CA TRP A 196 2.46 -13.94 -19.28
C TRP A 196 3.86 -14.17 -18.69
N ASN A 197 4.81 -14.72 -19.44
CA ASN A 197 6.19 -14.80 -18.96
C ASN A 197 6.87 -13.43 -18.93
N LYS A 198 6.47 -12.50 -19.82
CA LYS A 198 6.92 -11.10 -19.75
C LYS A 198 6.34 -10.41 -18.51
N PHE A 199 5.06 -10.64 -18.23
CA PHE A 199 4.41 -10.18 -17.00
C PHE A 199 5.17 -10.68 -15.75
N ASN A 200 5.42 -11.98 -15.67
CA ASN A 200 6.11 -12.61 -14.54
C ASN A 200 7.55 -12.12 -14.38
N ALA A 201 8.26 -11.87 -15.48
CA ALA A 201 9.62 -11.32 -15.43
C ALA A 201 9.65 -9.94 -14.75
N VAL A 202 8.69 -9.07 -15.06
CA VAL A 202 8.58 -7.76 -14.40
C VAL A 202 8.08 -7.89 -12.96
N ALA A 203 7.09 -8.76 -12.71
CA ALA A 203 6.56 -9.02 -11.37
C ALA A 203 7.64 -9.51 -10.39
N THR A 204 8.58 -10.34 -10.87
CA THR A 204 9.70 -10.88 -10.09
C THR A 204 10.59 -9.76 -9.52
N LEU A 205 10.71 -8.63 -10.23
CA LEU A 205 11.46 -7.47 -9.73
C LEU A 205 10.84 -6.93 -8.43
N GLY A 206 9.52 -7.00 -8.28
CA GLY A 206 8.82 -6.62 -7.04
C GLY A 206 9.16 -7.53 -5.86
N LEU A 207 9.43 -8.82 -6.08
CA LEU A 207 9.90 -9.73 -5.03
C LEU A 207 11.30 -9.34 -4.53
N ILE A 208 12.23 -9.10 -5.46
CA ILE A 208 13.62 -8.74 -5.15
C ILE A 208 13.67 -7.43 -4.34
N HIS A 209 12.82 -6.47 -4.70
CA HIS A 209 12.75 -5.15 -4.09
C HIS A 209 11.67 -5.01 -3.00
N LYS A 210 11.15 -6.12 -2.46
CA LYS A 210 10.13 -6.10 -1.41
C LYS A 210 10.56 -5.20 -0.23
N GLY A 211 9.67 -4.26 0.16
CA GLY A 211 9.93 -3.33 1.26
C GLY A 211 10.76 -2.09 0.90
N HIS A 212 11.26 -1.96 -0.33
CA HIS A 212 12.00 -0.76 -0.77
C HIS A 212 11.04 0.33 -1.31
N GLU A 213 10.18 0.84 -0.42
CA GLU A 213 9.07 1.74 -0.77
C GLU A 213 9.52 3.06 -1.41
N SER A 214 10.57 3.68 -0.88
CA SER A 214 11.04 5.01 -1.32
C SER A 214 11.58 5.03 -2.75
N ALA A 215 12.15 3.91 -3.22
CA ALA A 215 12.71 3.80 -4.57
C ALA A 215 11.79 3.05 -5.54
N ALA A 216 10.68 2.46 -5.07
CA ALA A 216 9.81 1.58 -5.86
C ALA A 216 9.36 2.21 -7.19
N MET A 217 8.83 3.44 -7.12
CA MET A 217 8.34 4.17 -8.29
C MET A 217 9.45 4.47 -9.30
N LYS A 218 10.61 4.93 -8.82
CA LYS A 218 11.77 5.25 -9.66
C LYS A 218 12.35 4.00 -10.33
N LEU A 219 12.38 2.89 -9.60
CA LEU A 219 12.88 1.61 -10.10
C LEU A 219 11.96 1.04 -11.20
N LEU A 220 10.65 1.14 -11.00
CA LEU A 220 9.65 0.59 -11.92
C LEU A 220 9.29 1.54 -13.08
N GLU A 221 9.69 2.81 -13.04
CA GLU A 221 9.42 3.83 -14.08
C GLU A 221 9.64 3.35 -15.54
N PRO A 222 10.66 2.54 -15.88
CA PRO A 222 10.84 2.03 -17.24
C PRO A 222 9.78 1.00 -17.68
N TYR A 223 9.05 0.43 -16.72
CA TYR A 223 8.07 -0.65 -16.90
C TYR A 223 6.63 -0.22 -16.64
N LEU A 224 6.42 0.89 -15.92
CA LEU A 224 5.10 1.45 -15.65
C LEU A 224 4.36 1.84 -16.95
N PRO A 225 3.01 1.82 -16.95
CA PRO A 225 2.20 2.25 -18.08
C PRO A 225 2.56 3.67 -18.54
N LYS A 226 2.94 3.82 -19.82
CA LYS A 226 3.18 5.10 -20.49
C LYS A 226 2.11 5.35 -21.56
N THR A 227 2.03 6.57 -22.06
CA THR A 227 1.08 6.97 -23.12
C THR A 227 1.20 6.10 -24.38
N GLU A 228 2.39 5.57 -24.67
CA GLU A 228 2.61 4.55 -25.69
C GLU A 228 2.57 3.16 -25.05
N ALA A 229 1.38 2.53 -25.06
CA ALA A 229 1.17 1.21 -24.47
C ALA A 229 1.65 0.08 -25.40
N ASP A 230 2.28 -0.96 -24.85
CA ASP A 230 2.45 -2.25 -25.55
C ASP A 230 1.06 -2.81 -25.90
N GLN A 231 0.90 -3.40 -27.09
CA GLN A 231 -0.39 -3.81 -27.66
C GLN A 231 -1.22 -4.71 -26.71
N PHE A 232 -0.54 -5.48 -25.87
CA PHE A 232 -1.17 -6.39 -24.90
C PHE A 232 -0.98 -5.99 -23.43
N GLY A 233 -0.05 -5.07 -23.13
CA GLY A 233 0.12 -4.52 -21.77
C GLY A 233 0.70 -5.48 -20.71
N PHE A 234 1.36 -6.58 -21.08
CA PHE A 234 1.88 -7.56 -20.11
C PHE A 234 3.00 -7.01 -19.22
N LYS A 235 3.88 -6.18 -19.80
CA LYS A 235 5.01 -5.56 -19.09
C LYS A 235 4.49 -4.56 -18.05
N GLU A 236 3.55 -3.74 -18.49
CA GLU A 236 2.84 -2.73 -17.72
C GLU A 236 2.04 -3.38 -16.58
N GLY A 237 1.25 -4.41 -16.87
CA GLY A 237 0.53 -5.18 -15.84
C GLY A 237 1.48 -5.79 -14.80
N GLY A 238 2.59 -6.39 -15.25
CA GLY A 238 3.59 -6.98 -14.35
C GLY A 238 4.24 -5.93 -13.45
N SER A 239 4.41 -4.70 -13.94
CA SER A 239 4.96 -3.59 -13.14
C SER A 239 4.00 -3.09 -12.06
N LEU A 240 2.69 -3.04 -12.35
CA LEU A 240 1.67 -2.68 -11.35
C LEU A 240 1.57 -3.75 -10.26
N TYR A 241 1.68 -5.02 -10.65
CA TYR A 241 1.74 -6.11 -9.68
C TYR A 241 3.03 -6.06 -8.85
N ALA A 242 4.18 -5.80 -9.47
CA ALA A 242 5.45 -5.59 -8.78
C ALA A 242 5.37 -4.45 -7.75
N LEU A 243 4.72 -3.33 -8.11
CA LEU A 243 4.53 -2.20 -7.21
C LEU A 243 3.72 -2.62 -5.97
N GLY A 244 2.63 -3.36 -6.16
CA GLY A 244 1.85 -3.91 -5.04
C GLY A 244 2.62 -4.93 -4.17
N LEU A 245 3.49 -5.75 -4.78
CA LEU A 245 4.36 -6.67 -4.03
C LEU A 245 5.38 -5.92 -3.15
N ILE A 246 5.92 -4.80 -3.64
CA ILE A 246 6.84 -3.97 -2.86
C ILE A 246 6.12 -3.33 -1.67
N HIS A 247 4.90 -2.86 -1.88
CA HIS A 247 4.04 -2.20 -0.88
C HIS A 247 3.06 -3.14 -0.17
N ALA A 248 3.32 -4.45 -0.17
CA ALA A 248 2.39 -5.41 0.42
C ALA A 248 2.16 -5.12 1.92
N ASN A 249 0.89 -4.96 2.31
CA ASN A 249 0.45 -4.56 3.67
C ASN A 249 0.93 -3.16 4.14
N HIS A 250 1.59 -2.39 3.27
CA HIS A 250 2.18 -1.07 3.54
C HIS A 250 1.90 -0.10 2.39
N GLY A 251 0.72 -0.20 1.79
CA GLY A 251 0.29 0.72 0.74
C GLY A 251 0.20 2.14 1.29
N THR A 252 1.11 3.02 0.88
CA THR A 252 0.96 4.46 1.09
C THR A 252 -0.29 4.95 0.35
N GLU A 253 -0.92 6.01 0.86
CA GLU A 253 -2.10 6.60 0.20
C GLU A 253 -1.82 6.97 -1.25
N ASP A 254 -0.62 7.46 -1.53
CA ASP A 254 -0.16 7.80 -2.89
C ASP A 254 -0.05 6.57 -3.79
N CYS A 255 0.50 5.46 -3.29
CA CYS A 255 0.62 4.19 -4.03
C CYS A 255 -0.76 3.60 -4.34
N ILE A 256 -1.64 3.55 -3.33
CA ILE A 256 -3.02 3.08 -3.51
C ILE A 256 -3.75 3.96 -4.52
N LYS A 257 -3.63 5.29 -4.40
CA LYS A 257 -4.22 6.23 -5.35
C LYS A 257 -3.72 6.01 -6.78
N TYR A 258 -2.41 5.87 -6.96
CA TYR A 258 -1.81 5.60 -8.26
C TYR A 258 -2.33 4.29 -8.86
N LEU A 259 -2.33 3.19 -8.11
CA LEU A 259 -2.84 1.89 -8.57
C LEU A 259 -4.33 1.95 -8.95
N ARG A 260 -5.13 2.73 -8.22
CA ARG A 260 -6.54 2.96 -8.54
C ARG A 260 -6.73 3.75 -9.83
N GLU A 261 -5.95 4.81 -10.04
CA GLU A 261 -5.98 5.58 -11.28
C GLU A 261 -5.58 4.71 -12.48
N GLN A 262 -4.55 3.88 -12.32
CA GLN A 262 -4.13 2.93 -13.35
C GLN A 262 -5.19 1.85 -13.62
N LEU A 263 -5.86 1.33 -12.60
CA LEU A 263 -6.96 0.36 -12.78
C LEU A 263 -8.13 0.98 -13.57
N ALA A 264 -8.48 2.23 -13.29
CA ALA A 264 -9.53 2.95 -14.03
C ALA A 264 -9.14 3.24 -15.49
N ALA A 265 -7.86 3.52 -15.76
CA ALA A 265 -7.35 3.79 -17.10
C ALA A 265 -7.04 2.52 -17.92
N ALA A 266 -7.03 1.34 -17.29
CA ALA A 266 -6.52 0.12 -17.87
C ALA A 266 -7.36 -0.40 -19.07
N GLN A 267 -6.72 -0.48 -20.23
CA GLN A 267 -7.35 -0.89 -21.49
C GLN A 267 -7.28 -2.39 -21.74
N THR A 268 -6.20 -3.06 -21.32
CA THR A 268 -6.02 -4.50 -21.54
C THR A 268 -6.29 -5.30 -20.28
N SER A 269 -6.71 -6.56 -20.45
CA SER A 269 -6.95 -7.49 -19.32
C SER A 269 -5.67 -7.75 -18.52
N ALA A 270 -4.49 -7.78 -19.15
CA ALA A 270 -3.22 -7.94 -18.45
C ALA A 270 -2.90 -6.78 -17.52
N VAL A 271 -3.16 -5.54 -17.94
CA VAL A 271 -2.96 -4.35 -17.09
C VAL A 271 -3.98 -4.33 -15.95
N ARG A 272 -5.25 -4.61 -16.22
CA ARG A 272 -6.28 -4.72 -15.17
C ARG A 272 -5.94 -5.81 -14.16
N HIS A 273 -5.52 -6.98 -14.63
CA HIS A 273 -5.10 -8.10 -13.78
C HIS A 273 -3.97 -7.68 -12.82
N GLY A 274 -2.91 -7.06 -13.36
CA GLY A 274 -1.80 -6.56 -12.55
C GLY A 274 -2.20 -5.44 -11.59
N ALA A 275 -3.06 -4.51 -12.03
CA ALA A 275 -3.57 -3.41 -11.21
C ALA A 275 -4.46 -3.91 -10.06
N CYS A 276 -5.38 -4.86 -10.32
CA CYS A 276 -6.23 -5.48 -9.30
C CYS A 276 -5.39 -6.19 -8.24
N LEU A 277 -4.47 -7.06 -8.65
CA LEU A 277 -3.59 -7.76 -7.71
C LEU A 277 -2.71 -6.79 -6.93
N GLY A 278 -2.12 -5.80 -7.61
CA GLY A 278 -1.27 -4.80 -6.98
C GLY A 278 -2.02 -3.97 -5.94
N LEU A 279 -3.23 -3.51 -6.29
CA LEU A 279 -4.12 -2.76 -5.41
C LEU A 279 -4.56 -3.60 -4.21
N GLY A 280 -4.92 -4.87 -4.43
CA GLY A 280 -5.30 -5.80 -3.35
C GLY A 280 -4.18 -6.06 -2.35
N LEU A 281 -2.94 -6.19 -2.82
CA LEU A 281 -1.76 -6.36 -1.96
C LEU A 281 -1.42 -5.08 -1.17
N ALA A 282 -1.48 -3.93 -1.83
CA ALA A 282 -1.19 -2.64 -1.19
C ALA A 282 -2.24 -2.27 -0.13
N ALA A 283 -3.52 -2.56 -0.40
CA ALA A 283 -4.66 -2.26 0.47
C ALA A 283 -5.11 -3.46 1.33
N MET A 284 -4.27 -4.49 1.46
CA MET A 284 -4.59 -5.71 2.21
C MET A 284 -4.96 -5.39 3.66
N GLY A 285 -6.08 -5.93 4.15
CA GLY A 285 -6.51 -5.76 5.54
C GLY A 285 -6.90 -4.33 5.95
N THR A 286 -6.98 -3.38 5.01
CA THR A 286 -7.43 -2.01 5.28
C THR A 286 -8.94 -1.91 5.47
N GLN A 287 -9.71 -2.88 4.95
CA GLN A 287 -11.17 -2.91 4.98
C GLN A 287 -11.83 -1.65 4.40
N ASN A 288 -11.15 -0.99 3.45
CA ASN A 288 -11.69 0.17 2.76
C ASN A 288 -12.76 -0.25 1.75
N GLN A 289 -14.00 -0.35 2.25
CA GLN A 289 -15.13 -0.80 1.47
C GLN A 289 -15.57 0.25 0.43
N ASP A 290 -15.58 1.52 0.81
CA ASP A 290 -16.21 2.59 0.02
C ASP A 290 -15.46 2.88 -1.29
N VAL A 291 -14.15 2.64 -1.31
CA VAL A 291 -13.30 3.15 -2.38
C VAL A 291 -12.56 2.04 -3.10
N VAL A 292 -11.86 1.17 -2.36
CA VAL A 292 -11.04 0.11 -2.96
C VAL A 292 -11.89 -1.10 -3.33
N TYR A 293 -12.73 -1.58 -2.42
CA TYR A 293 -13.59 -2.74 -2.68
C TYR A 293 -14.56 -2.48 -3.83
N LEU A 294 -15.28 -1.34 -3.83
CA LEU A 294 -16.21 -1.01 -4.92
C LEU A 294 -15.52 -0.96 -6.28
N GLN A 295 -14.33 -0.37 -6.36
CA GLN A 295 -13.59 -0.30 -7.62
C GLN A 295 -13.12 -1.68 -8.12
N LEU A 296 -12.72 -2.57 -7.21
CA LEU A 296 -12.38 -3.96 -7.56
C LEU A 296 -13.62 -4.74 -7.99
N ARG A 297 -14.76 -4.52 -7.34
CA ARG A 297 -16.04 -5.12 -7.73
C ARG A 297 -16.49 -4.65 -9.11
N ASP A 298 -16.33 -3.37 -9.41
CA ASP A 298 -16.64 -2.83 -10.74
C ASP A 298 -15.74 -3.47 -11.81
N ALA A 299 -14.47 -3.75 -11.49
CA ALA A 299 -13.57 -4.49 -12.38
C ALA A 299 -13.96 -5.98 -12.53
N LEU A 300 -14.51 -6.59 -11.49
CA LEU A 300 -15.07 -7.95 -11.52
C LEU A 300 -16.28 -8.02 -12.45
N TYR A 301 -17.19 -7.05 -12.37
CA TYR A 301 -18.41 -6.96 -13.19
C TYR A 301 -18.17 -6.69 -14.68
N LEU A 302 -16.93 -6.41 -15.09
CA LEU A 302 -16.57 -6.38 -16.51
C LEU A 302 -16.64 -7.77 -17.17
N ASP A 303 -16.80 -8.84 -16.37
CA ASP A 303 -16.93 -10.24 -16.82
C ASP A 303 -15.79 -10.69 -17.75
N ASP A 304 -14.57 -10.23 -17.48
CA ASP A 304 -13.35 -10.70 -18.13
C ASP A 304 -12.69 -11.78 -17.26
N ALA A 305 -12.58 -13.01 -17.76
CA ALA A 305 -12.09 -14.15 -17.00
C ALA A 305 -10.75 -13.93 -16.28
N VAL A 306 -9.82 -13.18 -16.90
CA VAL A 306 -8.48 -12.95 -16.36
C VAL A 306 -8.47 -11.84 -15.31
N SER A 307 -9.14 -10.73 -15.60
CA SER A 307 -9.24 -9.59 -14.66
C SER A 307 -10.11 -9.94 -13.46
N GLY A 308 -11.17 -10.75 -13.67
CA GLY A 308 -12.09 -11.20 -12.63
C GLY A 308 -11.43 -12.09 -11.58
N GLU A 309 -10.55 -13.02 -11.99
CA GLU A 309 -9.74 -13.83 -11.08
C GLU A 309 -8.91 -12.93 -10.13
N ALA A 310 -8.23 -11.94 -10.70
CA ALA A 310 -7.43 -10.98 -9.92
C ALA A 310 -8.29 -10.09 -9.03
N ALA A 311 -9.44 -9.63 -9.53
CA ALA A 311 -10.36 -8.78 -8.78
C ALA A 311 -10.95 -9.52 -7.58
N GLY A 312 -11.40 -10.77 -7.74
CA GLY A 312 -11.93 -11.60 -6.65
C GLY A 312 -10.89 -11.86 -5.55
N LEU A 313 -9.66 -12.21 -5.94
CA LEU A 313 -8.55 -12.36 -5.01
C LEU A 313 -8.26 -11.04 -4.26
N ALA A 314 -8.19 -9.92 -4.99
CA ALA A 314 -7.93 -8.62 -4.40
C ALA A 314 -9.05 -8.17 -3.44
N MET A 315 -10.32 -8.41 -3.78
CA MET A 315 -11.47 -8.14 -2.90
C MET A 315 -11.34 -8.91 -1.58
N GLY A 316 -10.96 -10.19 -1.65
CA GLY A 316 -10.69 -11.01 -0.47
C GLY A 316 -9.52 -10.48 0.38
N LEU A 317 -8.41 -10.10 -0.24
CA LEU A 317 -7.25 -9.53 0.45
C LEU A 317 -7.58 -8.22 1.17
N VAL A 318 -8.33 -7.32 0.56
CA VAL A 318 -8.73 -6.03 1.16
C VAL A 318 -9.65 -6.26 2.37
N MET A 319 -10.56 -7.24 2.26
CA MET A 319 -11.56 -7.55 3.28
C MET A 319 -11.13 -8.64 4.28
N VAL A 320 -9.86 -9.04 4.26
CA VAL A 320 -9.35 -10.11 5.14
C VAL A 320 -9.59 -9.79 6.61
N GLY A 321 -10.10 -10.77 7.36
CA GLY A 321 -10.40 -10.63 8.79
C GLY A 321 -11.63 -9.78 9.13
N SER A 322 -12.35 -9.22 8.15
CA SER A 322 -13.53 -8.37 8.40
C SER A 322 -14.81 -9.15 8.75
N LEU A 323 -14.94 -10.40 8.28
CA LEU A 323 -16.18 -11.18 8.32
C LEU A 323 -17.40 -10.39 7.82
N ASN A 324 -17.21 -9.53 6.82
CA ASN A 324 -18.27 -8.69 6.28
C ASN A 324 -19.28 -9.51 5.47
N SER A 325 -20.50 -9.64 6.01
CA SER A 325 -21.59 -10.40 5.37
C SER A 325 -22.01 -9.84 4.01
N ALA A 326 -21.94 -8.52 3.82
CA ALA A 326 -22.35 -7.89 2.55
C ALA A 326 -21.37 -8.24 1.42
N ALA A 327 -20.07 -8.14 1.68
CA ALA A 327 -19.03 -8.52 0.72
C ALA A 327 -19.11 -10.02 0.38
N PHE A 328 -19.36 -10.86 1.39
CA PHE A 328 -19.55 -12.30 1.18
C PHE A 328 -20.77 -12.60 0.28
N GLN A 329 -21.93 -12.01 0.58
CA GLN A 329 -23.14 -12.22 -0.22
C GLN A 329 -22.98 -11.73 -1.65
N ASP A 330 -22.34 -10.58 -1.84
CA ASP A 330 -22.04 -10.00 -3.15
C ASP A 330 -21.18 -10.95 -4.02
N MET A 331 -20.08 -11.47 -3.45
CA MET A 331 -19.22 -12.43 -4.15
C MET A 331 -19.92 -13.75 -4.46
N VAL A 332 -20.68 -14.31 -3.51
CA VAL A 332 -21.43 -15.57 -3.71
C VAL A 332 -22.50 -15.42 -4.79
N GLN A 333 -23.18 -14.28 -4.82
CA GLN A 333 -24.18 -14.00 -5.85
C GLN A 333 -23.51 -13.97 -7.23
N TYR A 334 -22.38 -13.27 -7.36
CA TYR A 334 -21.69 -13.16 -8.65
C TYR A 334 -21.14 -14.48 -9.18
N ILE A 335 -20.67 -15.38 -8.30
CA ILE A 335 -20.21 -16.74 -8.69
C ILE A 335 -21.34 -17.52 -9.38
N CYS A 336 -22.59 -17.34 -8.96
CA CYS A 336 -23.73 -18.01 -9.59
C CYS A 336 -24.08 -17.44 -10.98
N ASP A 337 -23.70 -16.18 -11.24
CA ASP A 337 -24.08 -15.44 -12.44
C ASP A 337 -23.03 -15.56 -13.56
N THR A 338 -21.75 -15.71 -13.22
CA THR A 338 -20.65 -15.82 -14.20
C THR A 338 -20.52 -17.22 -14.82
N GLN A 339 -20.07 -17.25 -16.07
CA GLN A 339 -19.78 -18.49 -16.82
C GLN A 339 -18.28 -18.80 -16.89
N HIS A 340 -17.44 -18.00 -16.22
CA HIS A 340 -16.00 -18.15 -16.26
C HIS A 340 -15.47 -18.96 -15.07
N ASP A 341 -14.94 -20.16 -15.33
CA ASP A 341 -14.33 -21.05 -14.32
C ASP A 341 -13.24 -20.38 -13.47
N LYS A 342 -12.57 -19.35 -13.99
CA LYS A 342 -11.53 -18.59 -13.26
C LYS A 342 -12.09 -17.65 -12.18
N ILE A 343 -13.35 -17.27 -12.33
CA ILE A 343 -14.06 -16.34 -11.43
C ILE A 343 -14.83 -17.14 -10.37
N GLN A 344 -15.32 -18.33 -10.72
CA GLN A 344 -16.00 -19.25 -9.80
C GLN A 344 -15.06 -19.76 -8.69
#